data_AF-A0AAU0VBP4-F1
#
_entry.id   AF-A0AAU0VBP4-F1
#
_cell.length_a   1.000
_cell.length_b   1.000
_cell.length_c   1.000
_cell.angle_alpha   90.00
_cell.angle_beta   90.00
_cell.angle_gamma   90.00
#
_symmetry.space_group_name_H-M   'P 1'
#
loop_
_entity.id
_entity.type
_entity.pdbx_description
1 polymer ?
#
loop_
_entity_poly.entity_id
_entity_poly.type
_entity_poly.pdbx_seq_one_letter_code
_entity_poly.pdbx_strand_id
1 'polypeptide(L)'
;MDLPETTYPVDTQDEHEDEGVRSGPLRRHALWAALVTAAGLTLGWLGALFRIGPEEYGLPPAAPGALWPYLLAWAAIGLVLGAVLRFVAARVPVYSPAEVLLGTVMIGTRLSLGWRPEPLEVAGLAAAALLLVALWCAVALRGAAVVRRSPSASGDSR
;
A
#
# COMPACT_ATOMS: atom_id res chain seq x y z
N MET A 1 32.05 -48.03 -26.89
CA MET A 1 30.66 -47.62 -27.18
C MET A 1 30.32 -46.64 -26.08
N ASP A 2 30.76 -45.41 -26.26
CA ASP A 2 30.65 -44.34 -25.27
C ASP A 2 29.35 -43.57 -25.54
N LEU A 3 28.48 -43.54 -24.53
CA LEU A 3 27.26 -42.74 -24.57
C LEU A 3 27.63 -41.27 -24.31
N PRO A 4 27.11 -40.30 -25.10
CA PRO A 4 27.28 -38.90 -24.75
C PRO A 4 26.46 -38.59 -23.50
N GLU A 5 27.14 -38.19 -22.42
CA GLU A 5 26.53 -37.47 -21.30
C GLU A 5 25.90 -36.19 -21.88
N THR A 6 24.58 -36.19 -22.04
CA THR A 6 23.84 -34.96 -22.25
C THR A 6 23.83 -34.24 -20.91
N THR A 7 24.83 -33.38 -20.72
CA THR A 7 24.79 -32.31 -19.73
C THR A 7 23.61 -31.41 -20.09
N TYR A 8 22.44 -31.69 -19.52
CA TYR A 8 21.43 -30.66 -19.39
C TYR A 8 22.08 -29.53 -18.58
N PRO A 9 22.13 -28.28 -19.08
CA PRO A 9 22.29 -27.19 -18.14
C PRO A 9 21.06 -27.27 -17.25
N VAL A 10 21.25 -27.72 -16.01
CA VAL A 10 20.36 -27.33 -14.93
C VAL A 10 20.54 -25.82 -14.89
N ASP A 11 19.67 -25.14 -15.64
CA ASP A 11 19.33 -23.75 -15.42
C ASP A 11 18.77 -23.76 -13.99
N THR A 12 19.70 -23.67 -13.05
CA THR A 12 19.44 -23.14 -11.72
C THR A 12 19.10 -21.69 -12.02
N GLN A 13 17.86 -21.51 -12.48
CA GLN A 13 17.11 -20.31 -12.33
C GLN A 13 17.01 -20.16 -10.81
N ASP A 14 18.10 -19.66 -10.23
CA ASP A 14 18.13 -19.10 -8.91
C ASP A 14 17.06 -18.02 -8.95
N GLU A 15 15.84 -18.40 -8.55
CA GLU A 15 14.72 -17.53 -8.20
C GLU A 15 15.05 -16.71 -6.94
N HIS A 16 16.32 -16.34 -6.76
CA HIS A 16 16.63 -15.05 -6.18
C HIS A 16 16.38 -14.02 -7.28
N GLU A 17 15.08 -13.78 -7.50
CA GLU A 17 14.61 -12.46 -7.87
C GLU A 17 15.15 -11.50 -6.80
N ASP A 18 16.38 -11.04 -7.02
CA ASP A 18 16.83 -9.75 -6.56
C ASP A 18 15.86 -8.76 -7.21
N GLU A 19 14.69 -8.61 -6.59
CA GLU A 19 13.74 -7.51 -6.77
C GLU A 19 14.38 -6.23 -6.24
N GLY A 20 15.58 -5.93 -6.72
CA GLY A 20 16.06 -4.58 -6.86
C GLY A 20 15.12 -3.88 -7.81
N VAL A 21 14.03 -3.35 -7.26
CA VAL A 21 13.03 -2.51 -7.92
C VAL A 21 13.79 -1.37 -8.60
N ARG A 22 14.18 -1.60 -9.84
CA ARG A 22 14.70 -0.58 -10.74
C ARG A 22 13.57 0.44 -10.83
N SER A 23 13.84 1.66 -10.38
CA SER A 23 12.90 2.77 -10.34
C SER A 23 12.25 2.90 -11.72
N GLY A 24 11.05 2.34 -11.86
CA GLY A 24 10.33 2.33 -13.12
C GLY A 24 10.00 3.78 -13.51
N PRO A 25 9.68 4.02 -14.79
CA PRO A 25 9.24 5.33 -15.23
C PRO A 25 8.11 5.82 -14.31
N LEU A 26 8.21 7.06 -13.82
CA LEU A 26 7.27 7.68 -12.85
C LEU A 26 5.79 7.43 -13.22
N ARG A 27 5.50 7.32 -14.52
CA ARG A 27 4.19 6.93 -15.06
C ARG A 27 3.67 5.60 -14.54
N ARG A 28 4.49 4.55 -14.42
CA ARG A 28 4.08 3.24 -13.88
C ARG A 28 3.69 3.33 -12.41
N HIS A 29 4.41 4.15 -11.64
CA HIS A 29 4.09 4.40 -10.23
C HIS A 29 2.80 5.21 -10.07
N ALA A 30 2.63 6.26 -10.88
CA ALA A 30 1.40 7.04 -10.90
C ALA A 30 0.18 6.20 -11.33
N LEU A 31 0.31 5.39 -12.38
CA LEU A 31 -0.72 4.47 -12.84
C LEU A 31 -1.08 3.45 -11.77
N TRP A 32 -0.09 2.87 -11.10
CA TRP A 32 -0.31 1.93 -10.01
C TRP A 32 -1.08 2.58 -8.86
N ALA A 33 -0.64 3.76 -8.39
CA ALA A 33 -1.31 4.48 -7.31
C ALA A 33 -2.75 4.87 -7.72
N ALA A 34 -2.94 5.32 -8.95
CA ALA A 34 -4.26 5.67 -9.47
C ALA A 34 -5.19 4.45 -9.54
N LEU A 35 -4.71 3.30 -10.04
CA LEU A 35 -5.50 2.07 -10.13
C LEU A 35 -5.90 1.54 -8.75
N VAL A 36 -4.95 1.46 -7.81
CA VAL A 36 -5.24 0.97 -6.45
C VAL A 36 -6.17 1.93 -5.71
N THR A 37 -5.97 3.23 -5.86
CA THR A 37 -6.85 4.25 -5.27
C THR A 37 -8.26 4.18 -5.87
N ALA A 38 -8.37 4.06 -7.20
CA ALA A 38 -9.65 3.91 -7.88
C ALA A 38 -10.38 2.64 -7.43
N ALA A 39 -9.67 1.50 -7.29
CA ALA A 39 -10.25 0.28 -6.76
C ALA A 39 -10.72 0.44 -5.31
N GLY A 40 -9.93 1.09 -4.44
CA GLY A 40 -10.33 1.35 -3.05
C GLY A 40 -11.56 2.24 -2.96
N LEU A 41 -11.61 3.30 -3.78
CA LEU A 41 -12.76 4.21 -3.86
C LEU A 41 -14.02 3.49 -4.35
N THR A 42 -13.92 2.68 -5.41
CA THR A 42 -15.08 1.97 -5.95
C THR A 42 -15.59 0.93 -4.95
N LEU A 43 -14.71 0.14 -4.32
CA LEU A 43 -15.11 -0.81 -3.28
C LEU A 43 -15.72 -0.09 -2.06
N GLY A 44 -15.11 1.00 -1.61
CA GLY A 44 -15.62 1.78 -0.47
C GLY A 44 -16.98 2.43 -0.77
N TRP A 45 -17.17 2.91 -2.00
CA TRP A 45 -18.44 3.47 -2.47
C TRP A 45 -19.51 2.39 -2.65
N LEU A 46 -19.22 1.28 -3.33
CA LEU A 46 -20.12 0.13 -3.49
C LEU A 46 -20.53 -0.44 -2.12
N GLY A 47 -19.55 -0.62 -1.22
CA GLY A 47 -19.82 -1.01 0.16
C GLY A 47 -20.69 -0.01 0.91
N ALA A 48 -20.64 1.27 0.54
CA ALA A 48 -21.48 2.33 1.10
C ALA A 48 -22.93 2.28 0.63
N LEU A 49 -23.21 1.68 -0.52
CA LEU A 49 -24.58 1.54 -1.01
C LEU A 49 -25.40 0.55 -0.18
N PHE A 50 -24.74 -0.43 0.43
CA PHE A 50 -25.40 -1.49 1.19
C PHE A 50 -25.21 -1.29 2.70
N ARG A 51 -26.27 -1.60 3.45
CA ARG A 51 -26.16 -1.73 4.90
C ARG A 51 -25.38 -3.01 5.21
N ILE A 52 -24.34 -2.89 6.03
CA ILE A 52 -23.51 -4.03 6.44
C ILE A 52 -23.66 -4.23 7.94
N GLY A 53 -24.27 -5.33 8.35
CA GLY A 53 -24.48 -5.70 9.76
C GLY A 53 -25.91 -5.46 10.27
N PRO A 54 -26.16 -5.80 11.56
CA PRO A 54 -27.50 -5.76 12.17
C PRO A 54 -28.16 -4.37 12.14
N GLU A 55 -29.48 -4.31 12.28
CA GLU A 55 -30.25 -3.06 12.33
C GLU A 55 -29.81 -2.14 13.49
N GLU A 56 -29.25 -2.70 14.56
CA GLU A 56 -28.84 -1.95 15.77
C GLU A 56 -27.41 -1.39 15.69
N TYR A 57 -26.48 -2.08 15.02
CA TYR A 57 -25.03 -1.76 15.03
C TYR A 57 -24.35 -1.84 13.66
N GLY A 58 -25.10 -2.16 12.61
CA GLY A 58 -24.58 -2.23 11.25
C GLY A 58 -24.20 -0.86 10.71
N LEU A 59 -23.19 -0.82 9.85
CA LEU A 59 -22.79 0.38 9.13
C LEU A 59 -23.95 0.83 8.24
N PRO A 60 -24.52 2.03 8.49
CA PRO A 60 -25.65 2.50 7.71
C PRO A 60 -25.24 2.67 6.23
N PRO A 61 -26.21 2.53 5.31
CA PRO A 61 -25.98 2.89 3.92
C PRO A 61 -25.65 4.39 3.82
N ALA A 62 -25.06 4.79 2.69
CA ALA A 62 -24.59 6.15 2.47
C ALA A 62 -25.68 7.17 2.82
N ALA A 63 -25.36 8.12 3.70
CA ALA A 63 -26.29 9.15 4.10
C ALA A 63 -26.68 10.02 2.87
N PRO A 64 -27.93 10.49 2.74
CA PRO A 64 -28.34 11.35 1.63
C PRO A 64 -27.54 12.67 1.56
N GLY A 65 -27.26 13.17 0.35
CA GLY A 65 -26.58 14.47 0.12
C GLY A 65 -25.32 14.38 -0.76
N ALA A 66 -24.50 15.44 -0.80
CA ALA A 66 -23.33 15.52 -1.69
C ALA A 66 -22.26 14.44 -1.39
N LEU A 67 -22.01 13.56 -2.36
CA LEU A 67 -21.06 12.43 -2.28
C LEU A 67 -19.66 12.80 -2.81
N TRP A 68 -19.64 13.62 -3.87
CA TRP A 68 -18.43 14.00 -4.60
C TRP A 68 -17.30 14.62 -3.74
N PRO A 69 -17.57 15.49 -2.74
CA PRO A 69 -16.50 16.07 -1.92
C PRO A 69 -15.67 15.01 -1.21
N TYR A 70 -16.32 13.97 -0.69
CA TYR A 70 -15.65 12.88 0.03
C TYR A 70 -14.88 11.95 -0.92
N LEU A 71 -15.44 11.65 -2.10
CA LEU A 71 -14.74 10.86 -3.11
C LEU A 71 -13.49 11.58 -3.62
N LEU A 72 -13.56 12.89 -3.86
CA LEU A 72 -12.41 13.69 -4.27
C LEU A 72 -11.36 13.79 -3.16
N ALA A 73 -11.77 13.95 -1.90
CA ALA A 73 -10.85 13.96 -0.77
C ALA A 73 -10.10 12.63 -0.64
N TRP A 74 -10.80 11.50 -0.67
CA TRP A 74 -10.18 10.18 -0.58
C TRP A 74 -9.35 9.82 -1.82
N ALA A 75 -9.70 10.33 -3.01
CA ALA A 75 -8.85 10.22 -4.19
C ALA A 75 -7.51 10.94 -3.99
N ALA A 76 -7.54 12.18 -3.49
CA ALA A 76 -6.32 12.93 -3.22
C ALA A 76 -5.46 12.25 -2.13
N ILE A 77 -6.08 11.81 -1.03
CA ILE A 77 -5.39 11.11 0.06
C ILE A 77 -4.76 9.80 -0.43
N GLY A 78 -5.50 8.99 -1.22
CA GLY A 78 -4.99 7.74 -1.77
C GLY A 78 -3.81 7.96 -2.72
N LEU A 79 -3.85 8.99 -3.56
CA LEU A 79 -2.72 9.34 -4.44
C LEU A 79 -1.49 9.76 -3.64
N VAL A 80 -1.66 10.58 -2.59
CA VAL A 80 -0.55 11.00 -1.71
C VAL A 80 0.04 9.79 -0.98
N LEU A 81 -0.79 8.92 -0.40
CA LEU A 81 -0.34 7.69 0.27
C LEU A 81 0.38 6.75 -0.70
N GLY A 82 -0.15 6.55 -1.91
CA GLY A 82 0.47 5.72 -2.93
C GLY A 82 1.83 6.25 -3.39
N ALA A 83 1.99 7.58 -3.49
CA ALA A 83 3.26 8.21 -3.79
C ALA A 83 4.29 7.97 -2.67
N VAL A 84 3.89 8.13 -1.40
CA VAL A 84 4.76 7.89 -0.24
C VAL A 84 5.17 6.41 -0.17
N LEU A 85 4.22 5.49 -0.29
CA LEU A 85 4.50 4.04 -0.25
C LEU A 85 5.46 3.62 -1.37
N ARG A 86 5.32 4.19 -2.57
CA ARG A 86 6.27 3.90 -3.67
C ARG A 86 7.63 4.53 -3.48
N PHE A 87 7.71 5.72 -2.90
CA PHE A 87 8.99 6.32 -2.54
C PHE A 87 9.75 5.43 -1.54
N VAL A 88 9.04 4.81 -0.59
CA VAL A 88 9.65 3.89 0.38
C VAL A 88 9.94 2.52 -0.20
N ALA A 89 9.06 1.97 -1.05
CA ALA A 89 9.31 0.73 -1.76
C ALA A 89 10.57 0.77 -2.65
N ALA A 90 10.94 1.96 -3.15
CA ALA A 90 12.20 2.15 -3.88
C ALA A 90 13.45 2.16 -2.97
N ARG A 91 13.27 2.21 -1.65
CA ARG A 91 14.35 2.25 -0.63
C ARG A 91 14.42 0.99 0.22
N VAL A 92 13.29 0.31 0.42
CA VAL A 92 13.12 -0.88 1.26
C VAL A 92 12.08 -1.77 0.59
N PRO A 93 12.28 -3.10 0.48
CA PRO A 93 11.22 -4.01 0.07
C PRO A 93 10.10 -3.99 1.13
N VAL A 94 9.02 -3.29 0.83
CA VAL A 94 7.82 -3.22 1.67
C VAL A 94 6.92 -4.39 1.29
N TYR A 95 6.54 -5.23 2.26
CA TYR A 95 5.58 -6.31 2.03
C TYR A 95 4.16 -5.73 1.83
N SER A 96 3.49 -6.15 0.76
CA SER A 96 2.10 -5.81 0.37
C SER A 96 1.65 -4.32 0.42
N PRO A 97 2.37 -3.37 -0.23
CA PRO A 97 1.98 -1.94 -0.24
C PRO A 97 0.62 -1.68 -0.91
N ALA A 98 0.16 -2.58 -1.79
CA ALA A 98 -1.13 -2.48 -2.44
C ALA A 98 -2.29 -2.68 -1.45
N GLU A 99 -2.19 -3.66 -0.57
CA GLU A 99 -3.26 -4.02 0.38
C GLU A 99 -3.48 -2.92 1.41
N VAL A 100 -2.38 -2.35 1.93
CA VAL A 100 -2.44 -1.23 2.89
C VAL A 100 -3.14 -0.02 2.26
N LEU A 101 -2.75 0.34 1.03
CA LEU A 101 -3.35 1.47 0.32
C LEU A 101 -4.84 1.21 0.03
N LEU A 102 -5.15 0.02 -0.48
CA LEU A 102 -6.51 -0.40 -0.81
C LEU A 102 -7.41 -0.37 0.42
N GLY A 103 -6.97 -1.01 1.52
CA GLY A 103 -7.73 -1.08 2.77
C GLY A 103 -7.98 0.31 3.37
N THR A 104 -6.95 1.17 3.38
CA THR A 104 -7.07 2.53 3.93
C THR A 104 -8.06 3.37 3.13
N VAL A 105 -7.93 3.40 1.81
CA VAL A 105 -8.83 4.18 0.94
C VAL A 105 -10.25 3.62 1.01
N MET A 106 -10.42 2.29 0.99
CA MET A 106 -11.72 1.65 1.06
C MET A 106 -12.44 1.96 2.39
N ILE A 107 -11.79 1.71 3.52
CA ILE A 107 -12.37 1.95 4.86
C ILE A 107 -12.69 3.43 5.03
N GLY A 108 -11.73 4.30 4.66
CA GLY A 108 -11.90 5.74 4.74
C GLY A 108 -13.09 6.26 3.94
N THR A 109 -13.20 5.82 2.69
CA THR A 109 -14.30 6.16 1.79
C THR A 109 -15.63 5.66 2.36
N ARG A 110 -15.69 4.41 2.81
CA ARG A 110 -16.91 3.79 3.35
C ARG A 110 -17.42 4.52 4.59
N LEU A 111 -16.52 4.82 5.54
CA LEU A 111 -16.84 5.53 6.77
C LEU A 111 -17.30 6.96 6.48
N SER A 112 -16.59 7.66 5.60
CA SER A 112 -16.90 9.06 5.28
C SER A 112 -18.26 9.21 4.58
N LEU A 113 -18.65 8.24 3.75
CA LEU A 113 -19.96 8.22 3.10
C LEU A 113 -21.10 7.84 4.04
N GLY A 114 -20.81 7.05 5.08
CA GLY A 114 -21.81 6.67 6.11
C GLY A 114 -22.01 7.76 7.16
N TRP A 115 -20.93 8.37 7.65
CA TRP A 115 -20.94 9.29 8.79
C TRP A 115 -20.89 10.78 8.41
N ARG A 116 -20.39 11.13 7.20
CA ARG A 116 -20.22 12.52 6.73
C ARG A 116 -19.43 13.41 7.71
N PRO A 117 -18.17 13.04 8.01
CA PRO A 117 -17.31 13.84 8.88
C PRO A 117 -17.13 15.28 8.38
N GLU A 118 -16.99 16.22 9.29
CA GLU A 118 -16.67 17.60 8.94
C GLU A 118 -15.30 17.68 8.22
N PRO A 119 -15.05 18.72 7.39
CA PRO A 119 -13.80 18.83 6.62
C PRO A 119 -12.54 18.74 7.50
N LEU A 120 -12.63 19.24 8.73
CA LEU A 120 -11.56 19.21 9.72
C LEU A 120 -11.32 17.79 10.26
N GLU A 121 -12.36 16.99 10.41
CA GLU A 121 -12.27 15.59 10.83
C GLU A 121 -11.70 14.71 9.70
N VAL A 122 -12.10 14.99 8.45
CA VAL A 122 -11.48 14.36 7.26
C VAL A 122 -10.00 14.68 7.19
N ALA A 123 -9.62 15.94 7.44
CA ALA A 123 -8.23 16.34 7.50
C ALA A 123 -7.48 15.64 8.65
N GLY A 124 -8.12 15.47 9.81
CA GLY A 124 -7.58 14.72 10.95
C GLY A 124 -7.35 13.25 10.62
N LEU A 125 -8.31 12.58 9.98
CA LEU A 125 -8.19 11.20 9.51
C LEU A 125 -7.09 11.06 8.46
N ALA A 126 -7.01 12.00 7.52
CA ALA A 126 -5.94 12.05 6.53
C ALA A 126 -4.56 12.20 7.18
N ALA A 127 -4.43 13.13 8.13
CA ALA A 127 -3.19 13.35 8.87
C ALA A 127 -2.79 12.11 9.70
N ALA A 128 -3.74 11.48 10.39
CA ALA A 128 -3.50 10.27 11.15
C ALA A 128 -3.04 9.10 10.25
N ALA A 129 -3.70 8.90 9.12
CA ALA A 129 -3.31 7.88 8.13
C ALA A 129 -1.91 8.14 7.57
N LEU A 130 -1.61 9.40 7.22
CA LEU A 130 -0.29 9.81 6.75
C LEU A 130 0.79 9.61 7.82
N LEU A 131 0.52 9.96 9.08
CA LEU A 131 1.44 9.75 10.20
C LEU A 131 1.70 8.26 10.45
N LEU A 132 0.67 7.43 10.38
CA LEU A 132 0.80 5.99 10.57
C LEU A 132 1.67 5.37 9.46
N VAL A 133 1.43 5.78 8.20
CA VAL A 133 2.25 5.35 7.06
C VAL A 133 3.68 5.89 7.17
N ALA A 134 3.86 7.15 7.55
CA ALA A 134 5.19 7.73 7.74
C ALA A 134 5.97 7.02 8.86
N LEU A 135 5.30 6.70 9.97
CA LEU A 135 5.89 5.96 11.09
C LEU A 135 6.27 4.54 10.67
N TRP A 136 5.39 3.83 9.97
CA TRP A 136 5.67 2.49 9.44
C TRP A 136 6.86 2.50 8.48
N CYS A 137 6.89 3.49 7.59
CA CYS A 137 8.01 3.73 6.68
C CYS A 137 9.32 3.99 7.43
N ALA A 138 9.29 4.81 8.49
CA ALA A 138 10.45 5.11 9.30
C ALA A 138 10.98 3.86 10.04
N VAL A 139 10.09 3.01 10.56
CA VAL A 139 10.45 1.72 11.18
C VAL A 139 11.08 0.78 10.17
N ALA A 140 10.50 0.65 8.98
CA ALA A 140 11.04 -0.20 7.91
C ALA A 140 12.44 0.27 7.46
N LEU A 141 12.65 1.57 7.31
CA LEU A 141 13.95 2.16 6.98
C LEU A 141 14.99 1.95 8.08
N ARG A 142 14.61 2.07 9.36
CA ARG A 142 15.50 1.78 10.49
C ARG A 142 15.91 0.30 10.53
N GLY A 143 14.98 -0.62 10.28
CA GLY A 143 15.28 -2.06 10.23
C GLY A 143 16.33 -2.39 9.15
N ALA A 144 16.15 -1.86 7.94
CA ALA A 144 17.11 -2.04 6.86
C ALA A 144 18.51 -1.45 7.16
N ALA A 145 18.55 -0.30 7.84
CA ALA A 145 19.81 0.34 8.24
C ALA A 145 20.58 -0.44 9.32
N VAL A 146 19.87 -1.09 10.26
CA VAL A 146 20.50 -1.96 11.28
C VAL A 146 21.08 -3.21 10.63
N VAL A 147 20.34 -3.88 9.74
CA VAL A 147 20.83 -5.09 9.04
C VAL A 147 22.08 -4.80 8.20
N ARG A 148 22.15 -3.65 7.52
CA ARG A 148 23.34 -3.23 6.76
C ARG A 148 24.59 -2.95 7.61
N ARG A 149 24.46 -2.66 8.91
CA ARG A 149 25.63 -2.44 9.79
C ARG A 149 26.21 -3.73 10.37
N SER A 150 25.43 -4.80 10.43
CA SER A 150 25.86 -6.10 10.95
C SER A 150 26.88 -6.93 10.12
N PRO A 151 27.29 -6.61 8.87
CA PRO A 151 28.24 -7.48 8.14
C PRO A 151 29.71 -7.43 8.60
N SER A 152 30.07 -6.60 9.59
CA SER A 152 31.49 -6.36 9.94
C SER A 152 31.93 -6.91 11.31
N ALA A 153 31.05 -7.60 12.05
CA ALA A 153 31.37 -8.10 13.40
C ALA A 153 31.70 -9.60 13.47
N SER A 154 31.54 -10.36 12.38
CA SER A 154 31.75 -11.82 12.36
C SER A 154 32.89 -12.27 11.43
N GLY A 155 33.67 -11.34 10.90
CA GLY A 155 34.80 -11.60 10.00
C GLY A 155 36.15 -11.30 10.62
N ASP A 156 36.36 -11.62 11.90
CA ASP A 156 37.72 -11.70 12.46
C ASP A 156 37.74 -12.70 13.62
N SER A 157 37.94 -13.97 13.28
CA SER A 157 38.55 -14.94 14.19
C SER A 157 39.45 -15.83 13.36
N ARG A 158 40.71 -15.41 13.29
CA ARG A 158 41.87 -16.25 12.98
C ARG A 158 41.90 -17.52 13.82
#